data_AF-A0A6I5YM86-F1
#
_entry.id   AF-A0A6I5YM86-F1
#
_cell.length_a   1.000
_cell.length_b   1.000
_cell.length_c   1.000
_cell.angle_alpha   90.00
_cell.angle_beta   90.00
_cell.angle_gamma   90.00
#
_symmetry.space_group_name_H-M   'P 1'
#
loop_
_entity.id
_entity.type
_entity.pdbx_description
1 polymer ?
#
loop_
_entity_poly.entity_id
_entity_poly.type
_entity_poly.pdbx_seq_one_letter_code
_entity_poly.pdbx_strand_id
1 'polypeptide(L)'
;MRRIAIAGGASLLCGLAVPGSAQAPAQPEIYDWLVMNVCVDAKGNITRSTPLQCPLSQQRDLRPDEAVPYAHADFPDAGKTSGCAKLGISRRYGYPLKQGGKDEADTQYRLVVGWTDYPPLKQPCGFGRFDARDMATIVAVGPKGASLVGAHHHGQWFLTLGAQAAQKGRRGTARFMDSWAFPAQIPPPGRGDWSNFTRKTLKSDTSAFSAQSLQADINARQLRPTLQLWKHIRFQYGSAARPSATLDTLLHIPFTSATEGGPGAARGSEHIYLTRELGYVTRWENWARDDAPRDVLGLAKRAYGSGNCSPPGAIEGTVAPNLRMGAVIDDKGAGVYKQQVTGKTAIDRTETHIWYMIGCHDFTNVQSTSPLIPENLVGEDIFGAAFMAQFR
;
A
#
# COMPACT_ATOMS: atom_id res chain seq x y z
N MET A 1 52.48 71.48 -18.36
CA MET A 1 51.02 71.25 -18.20
C MET A 1 50.86 69.89 -17.51
N ARG A 2 50.54 69.90 -16.21
CA ARG A 2 49.24 69.64 -15.55
C ARG A 2 49.11 68.20 -15.06
N ARG A 3 49.32 68.04 -13.74
CA ARG A 3 49.03 66.89 -12.88
C ARG A 3 47.53 66.59 -12.85
N ILE A 4 47.13 65.32 -12.80
CA ILE A 4 45.82 64.92 -12.29
C ILE A 4 46.02 63.69 -11.39
N ALA A 5 45.64 63.85 -10.12
CA ALA A 5 45.61 62.82 -9.10
C ALA A 5 44.27 62.06 -9.19
N ILE A 6 44.30 60.74 -9.00
CA ILE A 6 43.10 59.90 -8.88
C ILE A 6 43.00 59.46 -7.42
N ALA A 7 41.95 59.91 -6.74
CA ALA A 7 41.63 59.57 -5.37
C ALA A 7 41.01 58.16 -5.30
N GLY A 8 41.50 57.35 -4.36
CA GLY A 8 40.93 56.05 -4.03
C GLY A 8 39.69 56.21 -3.13
N GLY A 9 38.56 55.69 -3.60
CA GLY A 9 37.35 55.53 -2.80
C GLY A 9 37.25 54.11 -2.25
N ALA A 10 37.40 53.95 -0.95
CA ALA A 10 37.11 52.71 -0.24
C ALA A 10 35.58 52.52 -0.12
N SER A 11 35.05 51.48 -0.75
CA SER A 11 33.64 51.09 -0.57
C SER A 11 33.54 50.08 0.57
N LEU A 12 32.92 50.50 1.70
CA LEU A 12 32.50 49.60 2.77
C LEU A 12 31.38 48.68 2.25
N LEU A 13 31.69 47.40 2.08
CA LEU A 13 30.71 46.34 1.86
C LEU A 13 30.06 45.96 3.20
N CYS A 14 28.88 46.52 3.50
CA CYS A 14 27.99 46.02 4.53
C CYS A 14 27.45 44.65 4.09
N GLY A 15 28.00 43.57 4.65
CA GLY A 15 27.48 42.21 4.49
C GLY A 15 26.15 42.07 5.23
N LEU A 16 25.05 42.13 4.47
CA LEU A 16 23.75 41.66 4.95
C LEU A 16 23.80 40.14 5.03
N ALA A 17 23.85 39.61 6.26
CA ALA A 17 23.64 38.19 6.52
C ALA A 17 22.23 37.83 6.03
N VAL A 18 22.15 37.12 4.91
CA VAL A 18 20.88 36.53 4.44
C VAL A 18 20.50 35.46 5.46
N PRO A 19 19.37 35.59 6.18
CA PRO A 19 18.92 34.53 7.05
C PRO A 19 18.69 33.29 6.18
N GLY A 20 19.41 32.20 6.50
CA GLY A 20 19.28 30.94 5.82
C GLY A 20 17.82 30.53 5.79
N SER A 21 17.27 30.36 4.59
CA SER A 21 15.92 29.86 4.37
C SER A 21 15.81 28.52 5.08
N ALA A 22 14.98 28.48 6.13
CA ALA A 22 14.61 27.23 6.79
C ALA A 22 14.03 26.29 5.72
N GLN A 23 14.76 25.23 5.37
CA GLN A 23 14.25 24.21 4.48
C GLN A 23 13.01 23.60 5.11
N ALA A 24 11.91 23.59 4.36
CA ALA A 24 10.72 22.86 4.77
C ALA A 24 11.12 21.41 5.08
N PRO A 25 10.60 20.80 6.17
CA PRO A 25 10.91 19.42 6.49
C PRO A 25 10.59 18.53 5.28
N ALA A 26 11.51 17.62 4.95
CA ALA A 26 11.32 16.67 3.87
C ALA A 26 10.01 15.89 4.10
N GLN A 27 9.24 15.69 3.03
CA GLN A 27 8.01 14.88 3.13
C GLN A 27 8.39 13.43 3.46
N PRO A 28 7.59 12.74 4.29
CA PRO A 28 7.84 11.33 4.62
C PRO A 28 7.87 10.47 3.35
N GLU A 29 8.74 9.47 3.33
CA GLU A 29 8.81 8.53 2.21
C GLU A 29 7.72 7.46 2.34
N ILE A 30 7.26 6.92 1.21
CA ILE A 30 6.31 5.81 1.20
C ILE A 30 6.82 4.55 1.88
N TYR A 31 8.13 4.35 1.92
CA TYR A 31 8.75 3.19 2.55
C TYR A 31 8.33 3.07 4.02
N ASP A 32 8.30 4.19 4.75
CA ASP A 32 7.89 4.29 6.16
C ASP A 32 6.42 3.89 6.40
N TRP A 33 5.63 3.74 5.32
CA TRP A 33 4.21 3.34 5.35
C TRP A 33 3.98 1.93 4.80
N LEU A 34 5.03 1.31 4.27
CA LEU A 34 5.01 -0.07 3.77
C LEU A 34 5.61 -1.02 4.81
N VAL A 35 6.59 -0.55 5.58
CA VAL A 35 7.21 -1.30 6.67
C VAL A 35 6.51 -1.00 7.99
N MET A 36 6.28 -2.04 8.79
CA MET A 36 5.70 -1.90 10.12
C MET A 36 6.74 -1.35 11.12
N ASN A 37 6.27 -0.60 12.10
CA ASN A 37 7.13 -0.03 13.14
C ASN A 37 7.31 -0.95 14.35
N VAL A 38 8.43 -0.80 15.03
CA VAL A 38 8.66 -1.38 16.36
C VAL A 38 8.90 -0.28 17.39
N CYS A 39 8.46 -0.53 18.63
CA CYS A 39 8.80 0.33 19.76
C CYS A 39 10.21 0.02 20.26
N VAL A 40 11.04 1.03 20.47
CA VAL A 40 12.41 0.89 20.94
C VAL A 40 12.68 1.62 22.26
N ASP A 41 13.60 1.08 23.04
CA ASP A 41 14.12 1.75 24.24
C ASP A 41 15.14 2.86 23.88
N ALA A 42 15.66 3.55 24.90
CA ALA A 42 16.67 4.60 24.72
C ALA A 42 18.00 4.11 24.11
N LYS A 43 18.24 2.79 24.10
CA LYS A 43 19.42 2.16 23.49
C LYS A 43 19.12 1.68 22.06
N GLY A 44 17.88 1.82 21.58
CA GLY A 44 17.43 1.38 20.27
C GLY A 44 17.00 -0.10 20.19
N ASN A 45 16.92 -0.80 21.33
CA ASN A 45 16.47 -2.19 21.38
C ASN A 45 14.96 -2.28 21.29
N ILE A 46 14.45 -3.28 20.57
CA ILE A 46 13.02 -3.55 20.47
C ILE A 46 12.45 -3.93 21.84
N THR A 47 11.35 -3.27 22.22
CA THR A 47 10.57 -3.56 23.42
C THR A 47 9.37 -4.44 23.08
N ARG A 48 8.66 -4.98 24.09
CA ARG A 48 7.44 -5.78 23.85
C ARG A 48 6.17 -4.96 23.56
N SER A 49 6.27 -3.63 23.62
CA SER A 49 5.14 -2.72 23.34
C SER A 49 4.80 -2.71 21.85
N THR A 50 3.56 -2.36 21.54
CA THR A 50 3.10 -2.22 20.15
C THR A 50 3.20 -0.76 19.70
N PRO A 51 3.38 -0.46 18.39
CA PRO A 51 3.48 0.92 17.90
C PRO A 51 2.21 1.75 18.14
N LEU A 52 1.08 1.13 18.50
CA LEU A 52 -0.12 1.85 18.92
C LEU A 52 -0.08 2.31 20.39
N GLN A 53 0.91 1.86 21.18
CA GLN A 53 1.02 2.09 22.62
C GLN A 53 2.24 2.93 23.01
N CYS A 54 3.24 3.08 22.13
CA CYS A 54 4.43 3.88 22.38
C CYS A 54 4.42 5.18 21.55
N PRO A 55 5.01 6.28 22.06
CA PRO A 55 5.09 7.53 21.33
C PRO A 55 5.92 7.39 20.05
N LEU A 56 5.62 8.19 19.03
CA LEU A 56 6.35 8.17 17.74
C LEU A 56 7.87 8.37 17.88
N SER A 57 8.33 9.11 18.91
CA SER A 57 9.76 9.30 19.19
C SER A 57 10.48 8.02 19.64
N GLN A 58 9.73 6.99 20.03
CA GLN A 58 10.21 5.66 20.38
C GLN A 58 9.87 4.63 19.31
N GLN A 59 9.43 5.06 18.12
CA GLN A 59 9.13 4.17 17.00
C GLN A 59 10.19 4.29 15.92
N ARG A 60 10.42 3.18 15.22
CA ARG A 60 11.15 3.14 13.95
C ARG A 60 10.71 1.95 13.13
N ASP A 61 11.02 1.98 11.85
CA ASP A 61 10.84 0.86 10.94
C ASP A 61 11.55 -0.39 11.48
N LEU A 62 10.89 -1.53 11.30
CA LEU A 62 11.46 -2.85 11.48
C LEU A 62 12.61 -3.07 10.49
N ARG A 63 13.72 -3.66 10.95
CA ARG A 63 14.82 -4.08 10.07
C ARG A 63 14.68 -5.56 9.68
N PRO A 64 15.27 -6.01 8.56
CA PRO A 64 15.05 -7.37 8.03
C PRO A 64 15.32 -8.51 9.04
N ASP A 65 16.42 -8.44 9.79
CA ASP A 65 16.85 -9.49 10.73
C ASP A 65 16.24 -9.34 12.15
N GLU A 66 15.25 -8.45 12.34
CA GLU A 66 14.67 -8.15 13.66
C GLU A 66 13.40 -8.95 13.96
N ALA A 67 13.24 -9.33 15.23
CA ALA A 67 12.06 -10.06 15.69
C ALA A 67 10.93 -9.09 16.07
N VAL A 68 9.77 -9.25 15.44
CA VAL A 68 8.54 -8.50 15.74
C VAL A 68 7.86 -9.13 16.95
N PRO A 69 7.59 -8.38 18.04
CA PRO A 69 6.98 -8.89 19.27
C PRO A 69 5.45 -8.80 19.27
N TYR A 70 4.84 -8.56 18.11
CA TYR A 70 3.40 -8.41 17.96
C TYR A 70 2.92 -8.89 16.59
N ALA A 71 1.61 -9.09 16.47
CA ALA A 71 0.94 -9.31 15.20
C ALA A 71 -0.28 -8.40 15.11
N HIS A 72 -0.68 -8.06 13.88
CA HIS A 72 -1.88 -7.29 13.60
C HIS A 72 -2.88 -8.16 12.83
N ALA A 73 -4.14 -8.13 13.24
CA ALA A 73 -5.17 -9.09 12.86
C ALA A 73 -6.52 -8.43 12.58
N ASP A 74 -7.42 -9.16 11.92
CA ASP A 74 -8.77 -8.69 11.59
C ASP A 74 -9.59 -8.26 12.82
N PHE A 75 -10.32 -7.15 12.66
CA PHE A 75 -11.29 -6.61 13.60
C PHE A 75 -12.74 -7.06 13.25
N PRO A 76 -13.62 -7.25 14.25
CA PRO A 76 -13.31 -7.41 15.67
C PRO A 76 -12.67 -8.77 15.94
N ASP A 77 -12.04 -8.90 17.12
CA ASP A 77 -11.71 -10.18 17.74
C ASP A 77 -12.81 -11.21 17.39
N ALA A 78 -12.45 -12.30 16.69
CA ALA A 78 -13.36 -13.39 16.42
C ALA A 78 -14.00 -13.82 17.76
N GLY A 79 -15.29 -13.51 17.91
CA GLY A 79 -15.90 -13.21 19.20
C GLY A 79 -15.76 -14.30 20.27
N LYS A 80 -15.91 -13.89 21.55
CA LYS A 80 -16.07 -14.71 22.78
C LYS A 80 -15.02 -15.81 23.04
N THR A 81 -14.07 -16.05 22.14
CA THR A 81 -13.07 -17.10 22.29
C THR A 81 -11.89 -16.62 23.11
N SER A 82 -11.28 -17.53 23.87
CA SER A 82 -10.05 -17.29 24.65
C SER A 82 -8.85 -17.88 23.93
N GLY A 83 -7.65 -17.36 24.18
CA GLY A 83 -6.40 -17.88 23.59
C GLY A 83 -6.19 -17.42 22.15
N CYS A 84 -5.45 -18.19 21.36
CA CYS A 84 -5.00 -17.78 20.02
C CYS A 84 -6.13 -17.60 18.98
N ALA A 85 -7.35 -18.08 19.26
CA ALA A 85 -8.53 -17.78 18.44
C ALA A 85 -8.94 -16.29 18.52
N LYS A 86 -8.51 -15.55 19.55
CA LYS A 86 -8.61 -14.08 19.60
C LYS A 86 -7.74 -13.36 18.57
N LEU A 87 -6.70 -14.01 18.05
CA LEU A 87 -5.75 -13.40 17.12
C LEU A 87 -6.32 -13.25 15.69
N GLY A 88 -7.64 -13.36 15.54
CA GLY A 88 -8.35 -13.17 14.27
C GLY A 88 -8.22 -14.35 13.31
N ILE A 89 -8.77 -14.14 12.12
CA ILE A 89 -8.79 -15.11 11.01
C ILE A 89 -7.44 -15.10 10.27
N SER A 90 -6.68 -14.01 10.37
CA SER A 90 -5.38 -13.85 9.73
C SER A 90 -4.46 -12.92 10.55
N ARG A 91 -3.15 -13.14 10.47
CA ARG A 91 -2.13 -12.17 10.88
C ARG A 91 -1.54 -11.50 9.65
N ARG A 92 -1.19 -10.23 9.78
CA ARG A 92 -0.50 -9.48 8.74
C ARG A 92 0.89 -9.07 9.23
N TYR A 93 1.80 -8.87 8.28
CA TYR A 93 3.13 -8.34 8.50
C TYR A 93 3.56 -7.52 7.28
N GLY A 94 4.18 -6.36 7.50
CA GLY A 94 4.83 -5.55 6.48
C GLY A 94 6.29 -5.36 6.83
N TYR A 95 7.22 -5.99 6.12
CA TYR A 95 8.64 -5.99 6.52
C TYR A 95 9.58 -5.94 5.31
N PRO A 96 10.77 -5.34 5.47
CA PRO A 96 11.73 -5.25 4.40
C PRO A 96 12.48 -6.58 4.20
N LEU A 97 12.86 -6.85 2.96
CA LEU A 97 13.83 -7.89 2.65
C LEU A 97 15.26 -7.36 2.81
N LYS A 98 16.16 -8.22 3.27
CA LYS A 98 17.60 -7.94 3.38
C LYS A 98 18.23 -7.67 2.03
N GLN A 99 17.79 -8.39 1.01
CA GLN A 99 18.23 -8.16 -0.37
C GLN A 99 17.21 -7.28 -1.09
N GLY A 100 17.70 -6.16 -1.59
CA GLY A 100 16.95 -5.31 -2.51
C GLY A 100 16.87 -5.90 -3.91
N GLY A 101 16.09 -5.23 -4.75
CA GLY A 101 16.08 -5.46 -6.18
C GLY A 101 17.06 -4.54 -6.91
N LYS A 102 17.48 -4.91 -8.12
CA LYS A 102 18.21 -4.01 -9.03
C LYS A 102 17.70 -4.06 -10.46
N ASP A 103 18.15 -3.11 -11.27
CA ASP A 103 17.95 -3.09 -12.72
C ASP A 103 19.28 -3.12 -13.49
N GLU A 104 19.20 -3.10 -14.82
CA GLU A 104 20.36 -3.15 -15.72
C GLU A 104 21.33 -1.98 -15.53
N ALA A 105 20.85 -0.86 -14.99
CA ALA A 105 21.66 0.31 -14.70
C ALA A 105 22.21 0.29 -13.26
N ASP A 106 22.08 -0.84 -12.56
CA ASP A 106 22.45 -1.04 -11.16
C ASP A 106 21.70 -0.12 -10.18
N THR A 107 20.55 0.41 -10.61
CA THR A 107 19.66 1.18 -9.72
C THR A 107 19.13 0.23 -8.67
N GLN A 108 19.27 0.60 -7.39
CA GLN A 108 18.82 -0.21 -6.26
C GLN A 108 17.37 0.10 -5.92
N TYR A 109 16.61 -0.95 -5.59
CA TYR A 109 15.21 -0.90 -5.19
C TYR A 109 15.06 -1.60 -3.83
N ARG A 110 14.45 -0.94 -2.84
CA ARG A 110 14.12 -1.62 -1.58
C ARG A 110 12.93 -2.54 -1.84
N LEU A 111 12.93 -3.74 -1.28
CA LEU A 111 11.80 -4.66 -1.39
C LEU A 111 11.12 -4.81 -0.03
N VAL A 112 9.80 -4.75 -0.04
CA VAL A 112 8.95 -4.95 1.13
C VAL A 112 7.99 -6.09 0.85
N VAL A 113 7.84 -6.99 1.82
CA VAL A 113 6.85 -8.05 1.80
C VAL A 113 5.68 -7.66 2.69
N GLY A 114 4.47 -7.72 2.11
CA GLY A 114 3.21 -7.78 2.82
C GLY A 114 2.75 -9.22 2.93
N TRP A 115 2.86 -9.84 4.10
CA TRP A 115 2.47 -11.23 4.33
C TRP A 115 1.16 -11.31 5.12
N THR A 116 0.32 -12.29 4.76
CA THR A 116 -0.91 -12.66 5.43
C THR A 116 -0.85 -14.13 5.79
N ASP A 117 -0.85 -14.42 7.08
CA ASP A 117 -0.76 -15.74 7.67
C ASP A 117 -2.14 -16.18 8.16
N TYR A 118 -2.68 -17.24 7.56
CA TYR A 118 -3.93 -17.85 7.96
C TYR A 118 -3.66 -19.14 8.75
N PRO A 119 -4.20 -19.30 9.96
CA PRO A 119 -3.95 -20.49 10.75
C PRO A 119 -4.59 -21.73 10.09
N PRO A 120 -4.01 -22.93 10.24
CA PRO A 120 -4.61 -24.15 9.74
C PRO A 120 -6.00 -24.39 10.32
N LEU A 121 -6.93 -24.86 9.49
CA LEU A 121 -8.30 -25.22 9.93
C LEU A 121 -8.31 -26.17 11.13
N LYS A 122 -7.32 -27.08 11.20
CA LYS A 122 -7.18 -28.07 12.29
C LYS A 122 -6.32 -27.59 13.46
N GLN A 123 -5.63 -26.46 13.32
CA GLN A 123 -4.77 -25.85 14.33
C GLN A 123 -5.00 -24.33 14.31
N PRO A 124 -6.10 -23.84 14.91
CA PRO A 124 -6.45 -22.41 14.89
C PRO A 124 -5.42 -21.49 15.56
N CYS A 125 -4.40 -22.08 16.20
CA CYS A 125 -3.26 -21.40 16.82
C CYS A 125 -1.96 -21.51 16.00
N GLY A 126 -1.96 -22.25 14.89
CA GLY A 126 -0.77 -22.63 14.13
C GLY A 126 -0.32 -21.56 13.13
N PHE A 127 0.13 -20.42 13.63
CA PHE A 127 0.72 -19.35 12.81
C PHE A 127 2.24 -19.52 12.67
N GLY A 128 2.86 -18.80 11.74
CA GLY A 128 4.31 -18.77 11.57
C GLY A 128 4.84 -19.84 10.61
N ARG A 129 3.99 -20.34 9.70
CA ARG A 129 4.41 -21.23 8.61
C ARG A 129 3.75 -20.78 7.33
N PHE A 130 4.54 -20.41 6.34
CA PHE A 130 4.02 -20.11 5.02
C PHE A 130 3.41 -21.36 4.39
N ASP A 131 2.11 -21.33 4.08
CA ASP A 131 1.48 -22.40 3.31
C ASP A 131 0.52 -21.89 2.22
N ALA A 132 -0.13 -22.82 1.52
CA ALA A 132 -0.95 -22.49 0.34
C ALA A 132 -2.15 -21.58 0.63
N ARG A 133 -2.54 -21.42 1.91
CA ARG A 133 -3.60 -20.49 2.33
C ARG A 133 -3.09 -19.05 2.43
N ASP A 134 -1.81 -18.90 2.67
CA ASP A 134 -1.20 -17.61 2.93
C ASP A 134 -1.08 -16.78 1.68
N MET A 135 -1.07 -15.47 1.91
CA MET A 135 -0.89 -14.49 0.86
C MET A 135 0.40 -13.75 1.12
N ALA A 136 1.21 -13.55 0.09
CA ALA A 136 2.32 -12.63 0.19
C ALA A 136 2.31 -11.70 -1.00
N THR A 137 2.60 -10.43 -0.75
CA THR A 137 2.70 -9.39 -1.75
C THR A 137 4.08 -8.76 -1.67
N ILE A 138 4.73 -8.57 -2.81
CA ILE A 138 6.01 -7.88 -2.91
C ILE A 138 5.80 -6.51 -3.51
N VAL A 139 6.33 -5.51 -2.81
CA VAL A 139 6.36 -4.12 -3.25
C VAL A 139 7.82 -3.71 -3.44
N ALA A 140 8.15 -3.18 -4.61
CA ALA A 140 9.45 -2.57 -4.87
C ALA A 140 9.35 -1.05 -4.69
N VAL A 141 10.26 -0.47 -3.91
CA VAL A 141 10.36 0.97 -3.66
C VAL A 141 11.56 1.52 -4.42
N GLY A 142 11.27 2.37 -5.40
CA GLY A 142 12.28 3.06 -6.21
C GLY A 142 12.19 4.59 -6.07
N PRO A 143 13.00 5.33 -6.84
CA PRO A 143 13.11 6.79 -6.71
C PRO A 143 11.81 7.57 -6.97
N LYS A 144 10.88 7.00 -7.76
CA LYS A 144 9.63 7.66 -8.18
C LYS A 144 8.39 7.22 -7.41
N GLY A 145 8.51 6.18 -6.60
CA GLY A 145 7.37 5.56 -5.94
C GLY A 145 7.63 4.12 -5.56
N ALA A 146 6.59 3.49 -5.02
CA ALA A 146 6.58 2.07 -4.74
C ALA A 146 5.59 1.36 -5.67
N SER A 147 5.88 0.16 -6.16
CA SER A 147 5.03 -0.57 -7.09
C SER A 147 4.82 -2.02 -6.66
N LEU A 148 3.61 -2.51 -6.84
CA LEU A 148 3.30 -3.93 -6.71
C LEU A 148 4.07 -4.73 -7.76
N VAL A 149 4.94 -5.63 -7.31
CA VAL A 149 5.70 -6.51 -8.20
C VAL A 149 4.98 -7.82 -8.43
N GLY A 150 4.57 -8.46 -7.35
CA GLY A 150 3.88 -9.72 -7.43
C GLY A 150 3.15 -10.08 -6.15
N ALA A 151 2.22 -11.02 -6.28
CA ALA A 151 1.50 -11.58 -5.16
C ALA A 151 1.39 -13.09 -5.32
N HIS A 152 1.63 -13.83 -4.24
CA HIS A 152 1.25 -15.22 -4.09
C HIS A 152 -0.13 -15.27 -3.44
N HIS A 153 -1.06 -15.97 -4.08
CA HIS A 153 -2.42 -16.10 -3.61
C HIS A 153 -2.98 -17.47 -3.99
N HIS A 154 -3.43 -18.24 -3.00
CA HIS A 154 -4.04 -19.57 -3.18
C HIS A 154 -3.20 -20.53 -4.04
N GLY A 155 -1.89 -20.61 -3.77
CA GLY A 155 -0.95 -21.48 -4.49
C GLY A 155 -0.56 -21.01 -5.89
N GLN A 156 -0.91 -19.76 -6.25
CA GLN A 156 -0.64 -19.20 -7.57
C GLN A 156 0.09 -17.87 -7.46
N TRP A 157 0.97 -17.61 -8.44
CA TRP A 157 1.70 -16.35 -8.54
C TRP A 157 1.05 -15.41 -9.54
N PHE A 158 0.92 -14.15 -9.14
CA PHE A 158 0.45 -13.04 -9.96
C PHE A 158 1.55 -12.00 -10.03
N LEU A 159 2.10 -11.73 -11.21
CA LEU A 159 3.15 -10.71 -11.41
C LEU A 159 2.59 -9.50 -12.14
N THR A 160 2.78 -8.31 -11.58
CA THR A 160 2.26 -7.07 -12.15
C THR A 160 3.37 -6.30 -12.85
N LEU A 161 3.41 -6.42 -14.17
CA LEU A 161 4.39 -5.75 -15.01
C LEU A 161 3.90 -4.37 -15.39
N GLY A 162 4.78 -3.37 -15.30
CA GLY A 162 4.49 -1.98 -15.64
C GLY A 162 4.92 -1.60 -17.05
N ALA A 163 4.87 -0.30 -17.36
CA ALA A 163 5.23 0.26 -18.66
C ALA A 163 6.64 -0.13 -19.11
N GLN A 164 7.59 -0.19 -18.17
CA GLN A 164 8.99 -0.52 -18.46
C GLN A 164 9.16 -1.94 -19.01
N ALA A 165 8.24 -2.87 -18.72
CA ALA A 165 8.31 -4.24 -19.22
C ALA A 165 8.16 -4.35 -20.75
N ALA A 166 7.69 -3.30 -21.41
CA ALA A 166 7.56 -3.23 -22.87
C ALA A 166 8.78 -2.64 -23.58
N GLN A 167 9.77 -2.15 -22.83
CA GLN A 167 11.01 -1.62 -23.40
C GLN A 167 12.01 -2.76 -23.61
N LYS A 168 12.58 -2.81 -24.82
CA LYS A 168 13.59 -3.81 -25.17
C LYS A 168 14.81 -3.69 -24.25
N GLY A 169 15.25 -4.81 -23.68
CA GLY A 169 16.44 -4.88 -22.83
C GLY A 169 16.20 -4.54 -21.36
N ARG A 170 15.00 -4.09 -20.96
CA ARG A 170 14.65 -3.97 -19.54
C ARG A 170 14.47 -5.35 -18.93
N ARG A 171 15.15 -5.60 -17.81
CA ARG A 171 15.19 -6.81 -16.99
C ARG A 171 15.04 -6.39 -15.52
N GLY A 172 15.20 -7.34 -14.60
CA GLY A 172 15.19 -7.08 -13.15
C GLY A 172 13.93 -6.36 -12.64
N THR A 173 14.12 -5.56 -11.60
CA THR A 173 13.02 -4.93 -10.84
C THR A 173 12.34 -3.80 -11.62
N ALA A 174 13.06 -3.12 -12.52
CA ALA A 174 12.53 -1.99 -13.29
C ALA A 174 11.27 -2.34 -14.08
N ARG A 175 11.12 -3.59 -14.55
CA ARG A 175 9.94 -4.06 -15.32
C ARG A 175 8.64 -3.99 -14.55
N PHE A 176 8.69 -3.99 -13.22
CA PHE A 176 7.51 -4.00 -12.35
C PHE A 176 7.12 -2.59 -11.86
N MET A 177 8.00 -1.61 -12.05
CA MET A 177 7.76 -0.23 -11.64
C MET A 177 6.67 0.42 -12.50
N ASP A 178 5.98 1.40 -11.91
CA ASP A 178 4.93 2.18 -12.56
C ASP A 178 3.75 1.32 -13.05
N SER A 179 3.35 0.31 -12.27
CA SER A 179 2.33 -0.69 -12.66
C SER A 179 1.07 -0.67 -11.79
N TRP A 180 1.23 -0.46 -10.49
CA TRP A 180 0.19 -0.26 -9.47
C TRP A 180 0.92 0.37 -8.30
N ALA A 181 0.98 1.69 -8.32
CA ALA A 181 2.02 2.41 -7.60
C ALA A 181 1.46 3.30 -6.49
N PHE A 182 2.28 3.48 -5.47
CA PHE A 182 2.15 4.48 -4.44
C PHE A 182 3.10 5.64 -4.75
N PRO A 183 2.80 6.88 -4.33
CA PRO A 183 3.67 8.03 -4.56
C PRO A 183 5.00 7.82 -3.81
N ALA A 184 6.10 8.40 -4.28
CA ALA A 184 7.40 8.31 -3.59
C ALA A 184 7.36 9.00 -2.21
N GLN A 185 6.68 10.14 -2.15
CA GLN A 185 6.47 10.94 -0.95
C GLN A 185 5.02 10.91 -0.56
N ILE A 186 4.76 10.89 0.74
CA ILE A 186 3.41 10.94 1.28
C ILE A 186 2.88 12.36 1.10
N PRO A 187 1.69 12.53 0.47
CA PRO A 187 1.08 13.84 0.33
C PRO A 187 0.92 14.52 1.70
N PRO A 188 0.93 15.86 1.77
CA PRO A 188 0.61 16.57 3.01
C PRO A 188 -0.76 16.15 3.58
N PRO A 189 -0.99 16.21 4.90
CA PRO A 189 -2.28 15.87 5.49
C PRO A 189 -3.46 16.59 4.82
N GLY A 190 -4.52 15.84 4.51
CA GLY A 190 -5.70 16.32 3.80
C GLY A 190 -5.53 16.48 2.28
N ARG A 191 -4.32 16.31 1.75
CA ARG A 191 -4.05 16.33 0.31
C ARG A 191 -4.09 14.92 -0.28
N GLY A 192 -4.39 14.88 -1.57
CA GLY A 192 -4.34 13.67 -2.37
C GLY A 192 -3.84 13.99 -3.77
N ASP A 193 -3.60 12.94 -4.54
CA ASP A 193 -3.16 13.02 -5.92
C ASP A 193 -3.63 11.77 -6.68
N TRP A 194 -3.39 11.75 -7.98
CA TRP A 194 -3.76 10.64 -8.84
C TRP A 194 -2.76 10.44 -9.97
N SER A 195 -2.72 9.24 -10.52
CA SER A 195 -1.98 8.99 -11.75
C SER A 195 -2.54 7.80 -12.52
N ASN A 196 -2.30 7.81 -13.83
CA ASN A 196 -2.57 6.70 -14.72
C ASN A 196 -1.30 5.88 -14.94
N PHE A 197 -1.42 4.57 -14.78
CA PHE A 197 -0.34 3.62 -15.01
C PHE A 197 -0.77 2.55 -15.99
N THR A 198 0.16 2.02 -16.78
CA THR A 198 -0.12 0.90 -17.68
C THR A 198 0.50 -0.37 -17.14
N ARG A 199 -0.29 -1.44 -17.09
CA ARG A 199 0.15 -2.70 -16.50
C ARG A 199 -0.38 -3.94 -17.18
N LYS A 200 0.26 -5.07 -16.93
CA LYS A 200 -0.26 -6.40 -17.22
C LYS A 200 0.04 -7.32 -16.05
N THR A 201 -1.00 -7.96 -15.51
CA THR A 201 -0.83 -9.01 -14.52
C THR A 201 -0.71 -10.35 -15.24
N LEU A 202 0.43 -11.02 -15.06
CA LEU A 202 0.66 -12.39 -15.48
C LEU A 202 0.26 -13.33 -14.35
N LYS A 203 -0.39 -14.44 -14.70
CA LYS A 203 -0.71 -15.52 -13.78
C LYS A 203 0.21 -16.71 -14.08
N SER A 204 0.78 -17.32 -13.05
CA SER A 204 1.46 -18.60 -13.13
C SER A 204 0.65 -19.66 -12.38
N ASP A 205 0.45 -20.81 -13.02
CA ASP A 205 -0.22 -21.96 -12.42
C ASP A 205 0.74 -22.87 -11.62
N THR A 206 2.02 -22.50 -11.55
CA THR A 206 3.03 -23.23 -10.77
C THR A 206 3.36 -22.49 -9.46
N SER A 207 3.58 -23.25 -8.38
CA SER A 207 4.10 -22.73 -7.11
C SER A 207 5.55 -22.25 -7.23
N ALA A 208 6.32 -22.85 -8.13
CA ALA A 208 7.67 -22.42 -8.49
C ALA A 208 7.64 -21.56 -9.75
N PHE A 209 7.90 -20.27 -9.60
CA PHE A 209 8.00 -19.33 -10.72
C PHE A 209 9.43 -19.36 -11.30
N SER A 210 9.59 -19.68 -12.59
CA SER A 210 10.91 -19.67 -13.24
C SER A 210 11.18 -18.34 -13.95
N ALA A 211 12.46 -17.94 -14.07
CA ALA A 211 12.88 -16.78 -14.87
C ALA A 211 12.35 -16.81 -16.32
N GLN A 212 12.23 -18.02 -16.87
CA GLN A 212 11.73 -18.28 -18.22
C GLN A 212 10.21 -18.04 -18.36
N SER A 213 9.48 -17.99 -17.23
CA SER A 213 8.04 -17.73 -17.18
C SER A 213 7.71 -16.24 -17.40
N LEU A 214 8.70 -15.34 -17.25
CA LEU A 214 8.58 -13.96 -17.68
C LEU A 214 8.83 -13.90 -19.18
N GLN A 215 7.76 -13.67 -19.96
CA GLN A 215 7.89 -13.37 -21.39
C GLN A 215 8.95 -12.29 -21.58
N ALA A 216 9.96 -12.58 -22.41
CA ALA A 216 11.11 -11.70 -22.61
C ALA A 216 10.70 -10.31 -23.11
N ASP A 217 9.65 -10.25 -23.92
CA ASP A 217 9.09 -9.01 -24.45
C ASP A 217 7.57 -9.02 -24.32
N ILE A 218 7.03 -8.05 -23.59
CA ILE A 218 5.59 -7.77 -23.60
C ILE A 218 5.39 -6.61 -24.56
N ASN A 219 4.51 -6.77 -25.53
CA ASN A 219 4.17 -5.66 -26.40
C ASN A 219 3.41 -4.60 -25.58
N ALA A 220 3.75 -3.33 -25.73
CA ALA A 220 3.08 -2.21 -25.06
C ALA A 220 1.55 -2.26 -25.22
N ARG A 221 1.04 -2.75 -26.37
CA ARG A 221 -0.41 -2.94 -26.63
C ARG A 221 -1.09 -3.94 -25.70
N GLN A 222 -0.33 -4.81 -25.02
CA GLN A 222 -0.86 -5.77 -24.06
C GLN A 222 -1.00 -5.18 -22.66
N LEU A 223 -0.41 -4.00 -22.40
CA LEU A 223 -0.58 -3.28 -21.15
C LEU A 223 -1.93 -2.56 -21.15
N ARG A 224 -2.58 -2.54 -19.99
CA ARG A 224 -3.88 -1.90 -19.79
C ARG A 224 -3.72 -0.69 -18.87
N PRO A 225 -4.36 0.45 -19.19
CA PRO A 225 -4.33 1.60 -18.32
C PRO A 225 -5.13 1.32 -17.04
N THR A 226 -4.64 1.83 -15.92
CA THR A 226 -5.22 1.77 -14.59
C THR A 226 -5.10 3.13 -13.93
N LEU A 227 -6.03 3.46 -13.04
CA LEU A 227 -6.06 4.72 -12.32
C LEU A 227 -5.73 4.43 -10.87
N GLN A 228 -4.83 5.21 -10.28
CA GLN A 228 -4.46 5.10 -8.88
C GLN A 228 -4.72 6.46 -8.24
N LEU A 229 -5.44 6.47 -7.13
CA LEU A 229 -5.71 7.68 -6.35
C LEU A 229 -5.11 7.53 -4.97
N TRP A 230 -4.55 8.60 -4.40
CA TRP A 230 -4.03 8.58 -3.04
C TRP A 230 -4.54 9.78 -2.26
N LYS A 231 -4.73 9.63 -0.95
CA LYS A 231 -5.03 10.74 -0.05
C LYS A 231 -4.47 10.47 1.34
N HIS A 232 -3.79 11.45 1.89
CA HIS A 232 -3.35 11.41 3.27
C HIS A 232 -4.47 11.95 4.17
N ILE A 233 -5.00 11.09 5.04
CA ILE A 233 -6.12 11.37 5.93
C ILE A 233 -5.78 10.98 7.37
N ARG A 234 -6.54 11.50 8.33
CA ARG A 234 -6.69 10.84 9.63
C ARG A 234 -7.90 9.93 9.58
N PHE A 235 -7.73 8.68 9.98
CA PHE A 235 -8.77 7.67 9.87
C PHE A 235 -8.99 6.96 11.20
N GLN A 236 -10.27 6.84 11.60
CA GLN A 236 -10.69 6.09 12.78
C GLN A 236 -10.94 4.64 12.39
N TYR A 237 -10.07 3.74 12.85
CA TYR A 237 -10.15 2.30 12.63
C TYR A 237 -11.08 1.60 13.64
N GLY A 238 -11.30 0.31 13.44
CA GLY A 238 -12.16 -0.55 14.27
C GLY A 238 -13.55 -0.68 13.67
N SER A 239 -14.60 -0.60 14.48
CA SER A 239 -16.00 -0.60 14.03
C SER A 239 -16.76 0.59 14.60
N ALA A 240 -17.94 0.90 14.06
CA ALA A 240 -18.80 1.95 14.61
C ALA A 240 -19.17 1.70 16.09
N ALA A 241 -19.34 0.44 16.50
CA ALA A 241 -19.68 0.07 17.87
C ALA A 241 -18.45 -0.04 18.80
N ARG A 242 -17.27 -0.26 18.23
CA ARG A 242 -16.00 -0.48 18.95
C ARG A 242 -14.87 0.19 18.16
N PRO A 243 -14.67 1.51 18.30
CA PRO A 243 -13.55 2.19 17.66
C PRO A 243 -12.22 1.68 18.23
N SER A 244 -11.21 1.56 17.36
CA SER A 244 -9.81 1.28 17.71
C SER A 244 -9.06 2.61 17.77
N ALA A 245 -7.91 2.75 17.10
CA ALA A 245 -7.13 3.98 17.03
C ALA A 245 -7.57 4.91 15.88
N THR A 246 -7.37 6.22 16.07
CA THR A 246 -7.29 7.17 14.95
C THR A 246 -5.83 7.31 14.55
N LEU A 247 -5.48 6.96 13.30
CA LEU A 247 -4.11 6.97 12.81
C LEU A 247 -3.98 7.87 11.58
N ASP A 248 -2.80 8.47 11.42
CA ASP A 248 -2.40 9.08 10.17
C ASP A 248 -2.33 7.96 9.12
N THR A 249 -3.01 8.16 7.98
CA THR A 249 -3.36 7.10 7.04
C THR A 249 -3.15 7.56 5.59
N LEU A 250 -2.42 6.77 4.79
CA LEU A 250 -2.46 6.90 3.33
C LEU A 250 -3.55 5.98 2.79
N LEU A 251 -4.64 6.57 2.29
CA LEU A 251 -5.68 5.87 1.55
C LEU A 251 -5.27 5.78 0.08
N HIS A 252 -5.21 4.57 -0.46
CA HIS A 252 -4.95 4.27 -1.85
C HIS A 252 -6.17 3.61 -2.50
N ILE A 253 -6.66 4.16 -3.61
CA ILE A 253 -7.82 3.67 -4.37
C ILE A 253 -7.39 3.36 -5.81
N PRO A 254 -6.98 2.11 -6.09
CA PRO A 254 -6.78 1.58 -7.43
C PRO A 254 -8.08 1.27 -8.18
N PHE A 255 -8.09 1.56 -9.48
CA PHE A 255 -9.05 1.04 -10.45
C PHE A 255 -8.34 0.21 -11.52
N THR A 256 -8.89 -0.95 -11.86
CA THR A 256 -8.28 -1.90 -12.82
C THR A 256 -8.39 -1.48 -14.28
N SER A 257 -9.03 -0.35 -14.55
CA SER A 257 -9.17 0.27 -15.86
C SER A 257 -9.06 1.79 -15.68
N ALA A 258 -8.60 2.49 -16.71
CA ALA A 258 -8.63 3.93 -16.73
C ALA A 258 -8.94 4.49 -18.11
N THR A 259 -9.56 5.66 -18.08
CA THR A 259 -9.61 6.66 -19.16
C THR A 259 -8.74 7.85 -18.74
N GLU A 260 -8.73 8.94 -19.50
CA GLU A 260 -7.99 10.14 -19.11
C GLU A 260 -8.55 10.70 -17.78
N GLY A 261 -7.89 10.39 -16.65
CA GLY A 261 -8.30 10.82 -15.32
C GLY A 261 -9.65 10.26 -14.83
N GLY A 262 -10.06 9.06 -15.26
CA GLY A 262 -11.30 8.41 -14.80
C GLY A 262 -11.20 6.88 -14.76
N PRO A 263 -12.10 6.17 -14.06
CA PRO A 263 -12.01 4.72 -13.85
C PRO A 263 -12.38 3.89 -15.09
N GLY A 264 -12.79 4.53 -16.19
CA GLY A 264 -13.15 3.86 -17.44
C GLY A 264 -14.19 2.75 -17.24
N ALA A 265 -13.86 1.55 -17.71
CA ALA A 265 -14.74 0.37 -17.63
C ALA A 265 -14.59 -0.40 -16.30
N ALA A 266 -13.88 0.13 -15.30
CA ALA A 266 -13.71 -0.54 -14.03
C ALA A 266 -15.06 -0.73 -13.33
N ARG A 267 -15.30 -1.94 -12.86
CA ARG A 267 -16.49 -2.34 -12.08
C ARG A 267 -16.14 -2.76 -10.65
N GLY A 268 -14.86 -2.74 -10.32
CA GLY A 268 -14.31 -3.09 -9.01
C GLY A 268 -13.12 -2.20 -8.68
N SER A 269 -12.94 -1.95 -7.40
CA SER A 269 -11.82 -1.21 -6.83
C SER A 269 -11.48 -1.82 -5.48
N GLU A 270 -10.22 -1.73 -5.10
CA GLU A 270 -9.77 -2.04 -3.75
C GLU A 270 -9.42 -0.73 -3.07
N HIS A 271 -9.77 -0.54 -1.81
CA HIS A 271 -9.25 0.57 -1.02
C HIS A 271 -8.24 0.02 -0.03
N ILE A 272 -7.01 0.49 -0.13
CA ILE A 272 -5.89 0.04 0.70
C ILE A 272 -5.49 1.18 1.61
N TYR A 273 -5.46 0.90 2.90
CA TYR A 273 -5.09 1.86 3.93
C TYR A 273 -3.72 1.46 4.46
N LEU A 274 -2.78 2.38 4.40
CA LEU A 274 -1.45 2.23 4.98
C LEU A 274 -1.33 3.14 6.19
N THR A 275 -0.59 2.70 7.21
CA THR A 275 -0.20 3.53 8.36
C THR A 275 1.29 3.41 8.58
N ARG A 276 1.89 4.43 9.18
CA ARG A 276 3.31 4.37 9.57
C ARG A 276 3.53 3.31 10.66
N GLU A 277 2.56 3.14 11.54
CA GLU A 277 2.63 2.23 12.68
C GLU A 277 2.60 0.76 12.24
N LEU A 278 1.69 0.41 11.32
CA LEU A 278 1.39 -0.99 10.98
C LEU A 278 1.83 -1.39 9.57
N GLY A 279 2.34 -0.44 8.77
CA GLY A 279 2.91 -0.71 7.45
C GLY A 279 1.89 -1.17 6.41
N TYR A 280 2.35 -2.06 5.51
CA TYR A 280 1.58 -2.51 4.35
C TYR A 280 0.24 -3.15 4.72
N VAL A 281 -0.84 -2.51 4.27
CA VAL A 281 -2.25 -2.90 4.42
C VAL A 281 -2.68 -3.01 5.89
N THR A 282 -2.90 -1.85 6.51
CA THR A 282 -3.55 -1.73 7.83
C THR A 282 -5.06 -1.98 7.74
N ARG A 283 -5.68 -1.66 6.61
CA ARG A 283 -7.07 -2.01 6.28
C ARG A 283 -7.20 -2.20 4.77
N TRP A 284 -8.10 -3.09 4.39
CA TRP A 284 -8.43 -3.38 3.00
C TRP A 284 -9.95 -3.43 2.83
N GLU A 285 -10.44 -2.81 1.77
CA GLU A 285 -11.85 -2.83 1.40
C GLU A 285 -11.99 -3.24 -0.05
N ASN A 286 -13.07 -3.96 -0.35
CA ASN A 286 -13.46 -4.29 -1.72
C ASN A 286 -14.71 -3.50 -2.08
N TRP A 287 -14.66 -2.79 -3.20
CA TRP A 287 -15.73 -1.95 -3.70
C TRP A 287 -16.19 -2.42 -5.07
N ALA A 288 -17.50 -2.35 -5.30
CA ALA A 288 -18.13 -2.78 -6.54
C ALA A 288 -19.10 -1.74 -7.07
N ARG A 289 -19.05 -1.51 -8.38
CA ARG A 289 -20.03 -0.69 -9.10
C ARG A 289 -21.38 -1.39 -9.15
N ASP A 290 -22.46 -0.64 -9.10
CA ASP A 290 -23.85 -1.12 -9.15
C ASP A 290 -24.18 -2.08 -10.31
N ASP A 291 -23.52 -1.92 -11.45
CA ASP A 291 -23.68 -2.76 -12.64
C ASP A 291 -22.66 -3.92 -12.77
N ALA A 292 -21.89 -4.21 -11.70
CA ALA A 292 -20.98 -5.35 -11.71
C ALA A 292 -21.76 -6.68 -11.88
N PRO A 293 -21.22 -7.69 -12.58
CA PRO A 293 -21.92 -8.94 -12.89
C PRO A 293 -21.98 -9.90 -11.68
N ARG A 294 -22.50 -9.42 -10.54
CA ARG A 294 -22.64 -10.14 -9.26
C ARG A 294 -23.73 -9.48 -8.41
N ASP A 295 -24.16 -10.15 -7.35
CA ASP A 295 -25.09 -9.59 -6.36
C ASP A 295 -24.41 -8.53 -5.49
N VAL A 296 -24.21 -7.32 -6.04
CA VAL A 296 -23.50 -6.22 -5.39
C VAL A 296 -24.22 -5.79 -4.11
N LEU A 297 -25.54 -5.59 -4.16
CA LEU A 297 -26.31 -5.14 -3.00
C LEU A 297 -26.34 -6.20 -1.89
N GLY A 298 -26.53 -7.47 -2.21
CA GLY A 298 -26.49 -8.52 -1.19
C GLY A 298 -25.10 -8.68 -0.58
N LEU A 299 -24.02 -8.55 -1.36
CA LEU A 299 -22.66 -8.51 -0.82
C LEU A 299 -22.44 -7.29 0.08
N ALA A 300 -22.89 -6.11 -0.33
CA ALA A 300 -22.76 -4.88 0.44
C ALA A 300 -23.50 -4.95 1.78
N LYS A 301 -24.73 -5.49 1.78
CA LYS A 301 -25.50 -5.72 3.02
C LYS A 301 -24.81 -6.71 3.95
N ARG A 302 -24.21 -7.78 3.41
CA ARG A 302 -23.41 -8.73 4.22
C ARG A 302 -22.18 -8.06 4.83
N ALA A 303 -21.45 -7.27 4.04
CA ALA A 303 -20.30 -6.54 4.52
C ALA A 303 -20.67 -5.53 5.62
N TYR A 304 -21.72 -4.74 5.41
CA TYR A 304 -22.24 -3.80 6.41
C TYR A 304 -22.69 -4.51 7.69
N GLY A 305 -23.53 -5.54 7.55
CA GLY A 305 -24.10 -6.31 8.65
C GLY A 305 -23.07 -7.09 9.47
N SER A 306 -21.88 -7.37 8.92
CA SER A 306 -20.77 -7.96 9.68
C SER A 306 -20.31 -7.06 10.83
N GLY A 307 -20.45 -5.74 10.69
CA GLY A 307 -19.97 -4.77 11.68
C GLY A 307 -18.44 -4.80 11.88
N ASN A 308 -17.69 -5.38 10.94
CA ASN A 308 -16.25 -5.60 11.07
C ASN A 308 -15.43 -4.32 10.95
N CYS A 309 -15.99 -3.29 10.32
CA CYS A 309 -15.26 -2.09 9.94
C CYS A 309 -16.04 -0.80 10.27
N SER A 310 -15.30 0.25 10.60
CA SER A 310 -15.77 1.63 10.72
C SER A 310 -16.24 2.16 9.37
N PRO A 311 -16.97 3.29 9.32
CA PRO A 311 -17.30 3.94 8.05
C PRO A 311 -16.03 4.14 7.19
N PRO A 312 -16.08 3.85 5.88
CA PRO A 312 -14.91 3.97 5.01
C PRO A 312 -14.38 5.39 4.89
N GLY A 313 -13.08 5.50 4.65
CA GLY A 313 -12.44 6.76 4.27
C GLY A 313 -12.85 7.17 2.85
N ALA A 314 -12.71 8.46 2.54
CA ALA A 314 -13.13 9.00 1.25
C ALA A 314 -12.12 9.98 0.64
N ILE A 315 -11.94 9.85 -0.67
CA ILE A 315 -11.44 10.91 -1.55
C ILE A 315 -12.67 11.53 -2.21
N GLU A 316 -12.88 12.83 -2.03
CA GLU A 316 -14.12 13.52 -2.41
C GLU A 316 -13.82 14.74 -3.26
N GLY A 317 -14.80 15.15 -4.08
CA GLY A 317 -14.69 16.28 -4.99
C GLY A 317 -14.17 15.89 -6.36
N THR A 318 -13.64 16.86 -7.09
CA THR A 318 -12.95 16.62 -8.37
C THR A 318 -11.54 16.13 -8.06
N VAL A 319 -11.33 14.82 -8.19
CA VAL A 319 -10.07 14.15 -7.81
C VAL A 319 -9.11 14.01 -8.98
N ALA A 320 -9.64 14.04 -10.21
CA ALA A 320 -8.90 14.10 -11.47
C ALA A 320 -9.76 14.85 -12.51
N PRO A 321 -9.20 15.33 -13.65
CA PRO A 321 -9.91 16.20 -14.61
C PRO A 321 -11.29 15.68 -15.05
N ASN A 322 -11.44 14.36 -15.15
CA ASN A 322 -12.66 13.71 -15.61
C ASN A 322 -13.25 12.75 -14.57
N LEU A 323 -12.94 12.96 -13.28
CA LEU A 323 -13.43 12.14 -12.19
C LEU A 323 -13.84 12.99 -11.00
N ARG A 324 -15.12 12.84 -10.64
CA ARG A 324 -15.68 13.35 -9.41
C ARG A 324 -16.09 12.19 -8.52
N MET A 325 -15.60 12.19 -7.29
CA MET A 325 -16.01 11.26 -6.26
C MET A 325 -16.91 11.98 -5.25
N GLY A 326 -18.09 11.44 -4.99
CA GLY A 326 -18.98 11.91 -3.95
C GLY A 326 -18.49 11.52 -2.55
N ALA A 327 -19.16 12.01 -1.52
CA ALA A 327 -18.93 11.54 -0.17
C ALA A 327 -19.31 10.05 -0.03
N VAL A 328 -18.63 9.36 0.90
CA VAL A 328 -19.09 8.05 1.34
C VAL A 328 -20.31 8.24 2.25
N ILE A 329 -21.40 7.57 1.92
CA ILE A 329 -22.68 7.63 2.63
C ILE A 329 -22.86 6.32 3.41
N ASP A 330 -23.04 6.44 4.72
CA ASP A 330 -23.58 5.39 5.60
C ASP A 330 -25.10 5.37 5.49
N ASP A 331 -25.62 4.56 4.57
CA ASP A 331 -27.06 4.41 4.36
C ASP A 331 -27.61 3.32 5.31
N LYS A 332 -27.83 3.73 6.56
CA LYS A 332 -28.34 2.85 7.62
C LYS A 332 -29.67 2.18 7.28
N GLY A 333 -30.52 2.86 6.51
CA GLY A 333 -31.82 2.32 6.10
C GLY A 333 -31.69 1.17 5.10
N ALA A 334 -30.74 1.29 4.17
CA ALA A 334 -30.41 0.22 3.23
C ALA A 334 -29.42 -0.81 3.79
N GLY A 335 -28.74 -0.48 4.90
CA GLY A 335 -27.69 -1.30 5.51
C GLY A 335 -26.48 -1.44 4.60
N VAL A 336 -25.99 -0.33 4.02
CA VAL A 336 -24.83 -0.32 3.10
C VAL A 336 -24.00 0.95 3.28
N TYR A 337 -22.70 0.83 2.97
CA TYR A 337 -21.88 2.00 2.64
C TYR A 337 -21.84 2.16 1.12
N LYS A 338 -22.07 3.38 0.63
CA LYS A 338 -22.09 3.67 -0.80
C LYS A 338 -21.42 5.00 -1.13
N GLN A 339 -20.88 5.11 -2.34
CA GLN A 339 -20.26 6.31 -2.86
C GLN A 339 -20.69 6.54 -4.30
N GLN A 340 -21.10 7.75 -4.64
CA GLN A 340 -21.35 8.10 -6.04
C GLN A 340 -20.03 8.45 -6.72
N VAL A 341 -19.78 7.86 -7.90
CA VAL A 341 -18.61 8.17 -8.71
C VAL A 341 -19.08 8.57 -10.10
N THR A 342 -18.70 9.77 -10.52
CA THR A 342 -19.01 10.34 -11.83
C THR A 342 -17.72 10.50 -12.60
N GLY A 343 -17.64 9.93 -13.80
CA GLY A 343 -16.46 10.09 -14.65
C GLY A 343 -16.73 9.84 -16.12
N LYS A 344 -15.69 10.02 -16.94
CA LYS A 344 -15.80 9.82 -18.39
C LYS A 344 -15.44 8.41 -18.83
N THR A 345 -16.21 7.90 -19.78
CA THR A 345 -15.94 6.66 -20.51
C THR A 345 -14.88 6.86 -21.60
N ALA A 346 -14.48 5.77 -22.25
CA ALA A 346 -13.52 5.80 -23.36
C ALA A 346 -14.05 6.53 -24.62
N ILE A 347 -15.37 6.73 -24.71
CA ILE A 347 -16.03 7.44 -25.81
C ILE A 347 -16.47 8.87 -25.40
N ASP A 348 -15.82 9.45 -24.40
CA ASP A 348 -16.07 10.81 -23.88
C ASP A 348 -17.49 11.04 -23.31
N ARG A 349 -18.27 9.98 -23.09
CA ARG A 349 -19.56 10.07 -22.38
C ARG A 349 -19.33 10.17 -20.88
N THR A 350 -20.04 11.08 -20.21
CA THR A 350 -20.11 11.12 -18.74
C THR A 350 -21.07 10.06 -18.21
N GLU A 351 -20.60 9.25 -17.28
CA GLU A 351 -21.39 8.24 -16.57
C GLU A 351 -21.31 8.48 -15.07
N THR A 352 -22.39 8.13 -14.37
CA THR A 352 -22.47 8.19 -12.91
C THR A 352 -22.95 6.83 -12.42
N HIS A 353 -22.22 6.29 -11.46
CA HIS A 353 -22.54 5.00 -10.85
C HIS A 353 -22.48 5.10 -9.34
N ILE A 354 -23.26 4.24 -8.68
CA ILE A 354 -23.12 4.00 -7.25
C ILE A 354 -22.15 2.85 -7.04
N TRP A 355 -21.15 3.08 -6.21
CA TRP A 355 -20.20 2.08 -5.76
C TRP A 355 -20.54 1.69 -4.33
N TYR A 356 -20.54 0.39 -4.05
CA TYR A 356 -20.85 -0.15 -2.74
C TYR A 356 -19.61 -0.84 -2.17
N MET A 357 -19.37 -0.66 -0.87
CA MET A 357 -18.41 -1.47 -0.16
C MET A 357 -19.00 -2.87 0.02
N ILE A 358 -18.36 -3.87 -0.56
CA ILE A 358 -18.83 -5.27 -0.59
C ILE A 358 -17.99 -6.22 0.27
N GLY A 359 -16.91 -5.72 0.88
CA GLY A 359 -16.07 -6.46 1.82
C GLY A 359 -15.11 -5.51 2.53
N CYS A 360 -14.73 -5.86 3.76
CA CYS A 360 -13.77 -5.08 4.53
C CYS A 360 -13.03 -5.96 5.54
N HIS A 361 -11.74 -5.68 5.68
CA HIS A 361 -10.82 -6.23 6.65
C HIS A 361 -10.06 -5.08 7.31
N ASP A 362 -10.17 -4.95 8.63
CA ASP A 362 -9.47 -3.93 9.42
C ASP A 362 -8.46 -4.64 10.31
N PHE A 363 -7.18 -4.43 10.06
CA PHE A 363 -6.10 -5.14 10.73
C PHE A 363 -5.58 -4.41 11.97
N THR A 364 -6.37 -3.54 12.60
CA THR A 364 -5.91 -2.76 13.79
C THR A 364 -6.06 -3.50 15.12
N ASN A 365 -6.48 -4.76 15.10
CA ASN A 365 -6.39 -5.60 16.29
C ASN A 365 -4.94 -6.06 16.49
N VAL A 366 -4.18 -5.29 17.27
CA VAL A 366 -2.76 -5.54 17.53
C VAL A 366 -2.59 -6.27 18.86
N GLN A 367 -1.94 -7.42 18.83
CA GLN A 367 -1.71 -8.26 20.01
C GLN A 367 -0.23 -8.60 20.13
N SER A 368 0.30 -8.53 21.34
CA SER A 368 1.66 -9.02 21.62
C SER A 368 1.75 -10.52 21.36
N THR A 369 2.83 -10.95 20.73
CA THR A 369 3.10 -12.36 20.40
C THR A 369 4.50 -12.74 20.86
N SER A 370 4.82 -14.05 20.80
CA SER A 370 6.22 -14.46 20.84
C SER A 370 6.98 -13.76 19.70
N PRO A 371 8.19 -13.21 19.96
CA PRO A 371 8.98 -12.57 18.93
C PRO A 371 9.25 -13.52 17.76
N LEU A 372 9.04 -13.01 16.54
CA LEU A 372 9.20 -13.75 15.30
C LEU A 372 9.96 -12.88 14.31
N ILE A 373 10.96 -13.42 13.61
CA ILE A 373 11.63 -12.74 12.49
C ILE A 373 10.85 -13.09 11.22
N PRO A 374 10.05 -12.17 10.65
CA PRO A 374 9.17 -12.50 9.52
C PRO A 374 9.95 -12.85 8.24
N GLU A 375 11.16 -12.31 8.07
CA GLU A 375 12.02 -12.63 6.93
C GLU A 375 12.39 -14.12 6.86
N ASN A 376 12.54 -14.79 8.01
CA ASN A 376 12.78 -16.24 8.05
C ASN A 376 11.60 -17.07 7.53
N LEU A 377 10.43 -16.45 7.38
CA LEU A 377 9.21 -17.09 6.90
C LEU A 377 8.93 -16.83 5.44
N VAL A 378 9.75 -16.02 4.78
CA VAL A 378 9.55 -15.66 3.38
C VAL A 378 10.91 -15.44 2.73
N GLY A 379 11.49 -16.53 2.23
CA GLY A 379 12.78 -16.56 1.54
C GLY A 379 12.73 -17.41 0.25
N GLU A 380 13.91 -17.73 -0.31
CA GLU A 380 14.00 -18.56 -1.53
C GLU A 380 13.33 -19.92 -1.39
N ASP A 381 13.32 -20.51 -0.19
CA ASP A 381 12.67 -21.79 0.07
C ASP A 381 11.15 -21.73 -0.08
N ILE A 382 10.57 -20.53 0.03
CA ILE A 382 9.13 -20.30 0.07
C ILE A 382 8.63 -19.67 -1.23
N PHE A 383 9.35 -18.66 -1.71
CA PHE A 383 9.03 -18.03 -2.98
C PHE A 383 9.65 -18.72 -4.20
N GLY A 384 10.59 -19.63 -3.97
CA GLY A 384 11.40 -20.25 -5.01
C GLY A 384 12.60 -19.38 -5.36
N ALA A 385 13.78 -20.01 -5.44
CA ALA A 385 15.02 -19.34 -5.82
C ALA A 385 14.92 -18.60 -7.16
N ALA A 386 14.18 -19.14 -8.12
CA ALA A 386 14.04 -18.52 -9.44
C ALA A 386 13.16 -17.26 -9.45
N PHE A 387 12.18 -17.16 -8.54
CA PHE A 387 11.40 -15.94 -8.32
C PHE A 387 12.25 -14.86 -7.65
N MET A 388 12.95 -15.22 -6.57
CA MET A 388 13.84 -14.29 -5.86
C MET A 388 14.99 -13.81 -6.75
N ALA A 389 15.51 -14.67 -7.62
CA ALA A 389 16.53 -14.31 -8.60
C ALA A 389 16.05 -13.29 -9.64
N GLN A 390 14.74 -13.05 -9.82
CA GLN A 390 14.26 -12.01 -10.74
C GLN A 390 14.47 -10.59 -10.20
N PHE A 391 14.67 -10.45 -8.90
CA PHE A 391 14.96 -9.16 -8.28
C PHE A 391 16.46 -8.84 -8.30
N ARG A 392 17.30 -9.86 -8.42
CA ARG A 392 18.76 -9.74 -8.56
C ARG A 392 19.15 -9.48 -10.01
#